data_AF-A0A7S1D5X5-F1
#
_entry.id   AF-A0A7S1D5X5-F1
#
_cell.length_a   1.000
_cell.length_b   1.000
_cell.length_c   1.000
_cell.angle_alpha   90.00
_cell.angle_beta   90.00
_cell.angle_gamma   90.00
#
_symmetry.space_group_name_H-M   'P 1'
#
loop_
_entity.id
_entity.type
_entity.pdbx_description
1 polymer ?
#
loop_
_entity_poly.entity_id
_entity_poly.type
_entity_poly.pdbx_seq_one_letter_code
_entity_poly.pdbx_strand_id
1 'polypeptide(L)'
;EDLVREHVSRILKEREQEPTSCLACICGCTLVPILRLFNLFLPPDVLIDRISNITEKIKELQKKKYDVAEVYVTFETEGAQRAALTALSTSRLNVLMNLTDKIPPSLVFNGKVLLVEEPAEPNSVRWLDIYAGFVRRIIQQTITLFVTVLLIVGAGYLVSICRTNFGAQFSGPLTTVFNTLIPQLVKLLMLMEQHPEEGARQQS
;
A
#
# COMPACT_ATOMS: atom_id res chain seq x y z
N GLU A 1 21.83 19.59 9.30
CA GLU A 1 21.38 19.81 7.91
C GLU A 1 22.39 20.66 7.14
N ASP A 2 22.90 21.74 7.73
CA ASP A 2 23.93 22.60 7.11
C ASP A 2 25.21 21.86 6.70
N LEU A 3 25.71 20.95 7.55
CA LEU A 3 26.88 20.12 7.22
C LEU A 3 26.67 19.23 5.98
N VAL A 4 25.45 18.75 5.75
CA VAL A 4 25.12 17.91 4.58
C VAL A 4 25.05 18.77 3.32
N ARG A 5 24.42 19.94 3.39
CA ARG A 5 24.39 20.92 2.28
C ARG A 5 25.81 21.35 1.91
N GLU A 6 26.65 21.66 2.91
CA GLU A 6 28.03 22.05 2.67
C GLU A 6 28.83 20.92 2.01
N HIS A 7 28.70 19.68 2.51
CA HIS A 7 29.40 18.53 1.93
C HIS A 7 28.98 18.24 0.49
N VAL A 8 27.67 18.30 0.19
CA VAL A 8 27.21 18.11 -1.20
C VAL A 8 27.69 19.25 -2.09
N SER A 9 27.63 20.50 -1.64
CA SER A 9 28.15 21.65 -2.41
C SER A 9 29.64 21.53 -2.73
N ARG A 10 30.42 20.91 -1.83
CA ARG A 10 31.85 20.63 -2.03
C ARG A 10 32.05 19.58 -3.11
N ILE A 11 31.31 18.46 -3.05
CA ILE A 11 31.35 17.41 -4.07
C ILE A 11 30.93 17.95 -5.44
N LEU A 12 29.96 18.87 -5.49
CA LEU A 12 29.54 19.50 -6.74
C LEU A 12 30.64 20.36 -7.35
N LYS A 13 31.30 21.18 -6.53
CA LYS A 13 32.45 21.97 -6.98
C LYS A 13 33.60 21.08 -7.47
N GLU A 14 33.85 19.96 -6.80
CA GLU A 14 34.85 18.97 -7.24
C GLU A 14 34.48 18.35 -8.60
N ARG A 15 33.20 17.98 -8.80
CA ARG A 15 32.68 17.44 -10.08
C ARG A 15 32.70 18.45 -11.22
N GLU A 16 32.41 19.73 -10.95
CA GLU A 16 32.44 20.80 -11.94
C GLU A 16 33.87 21.12 -12.41
N GLN A 17 34.88 20.80 -11.60
CA GLN A 17 36.29 20.99 -11.93
C GLN A 17 36.87 19.83 -12.78
N GLU A 18 36.16 18.71 -12.91
CA GLU A 18 36.60 17.59 -13.76
C GLU A 18 36.43 17.94 -15.25
N PRO A 19 37.47 17.77 -16.09
CA PRO A 19 37.40 18.10 -17.51
C PRO A 19 36.40 17.18 -18.22
N THR A 20 35.32 17.77 -18.74
CA THR A 20 34.30 17.01 -19.48
C THR A 20 34.80 16.65 -20.87
N SER A 21 34.67 15.37 -21.24
CA SER A 21 34.96 14.90 -22.60
C SER A 21 33.97 15.48 -23.61
N CYS A 22 34.38 15.71 -24.85
CA CYS A 22 33.54 16.32 -25.90
C CYS A 22 32.21 15.57 -26.14
N LEU A 23 32.18 14.24 -25.93
CA LEU A 23 30.97 13.42 -26.00
C LEU A 23 29.96 13.72 -24.88
N ALA A 24 30.42 14.09 -23.68
CA ALA A 24 29.56 14.46 -22.57
C ALA A 24 28.79 15.77 -22.85
N CYS A 25 29.40 16.69 -23.61
CA CYS A 25 28.75 17.93 -24.02
C CYS A 25 27.57 17.66 -24.97
N ILE A 26 27.75 16.75 -25.94
CA ILE A 26 26.70 16.40 -26.92
C ILE A 26 25.52 15.67 -26.24
N CYS A 27 25.79 14.70 -25.37
CA CYS A 27 24.76 14.04 -24.57
C CYS A 27 24.08 15.01 -23.59
N GLY A 28 24.86 15.95 -23.02
CA GLY A 28 24.39 17.00 -22.13
C GLY A 28 23.35 17.93 -22.77
N CYS A 29 23.54 18.30 -24.04
CA CYS A 29 22.62 19.22 -24.72
C CYS A 29 21.36 18.55 -25.27
N THR A 30 21.40 17.27 -25.61
CA THR A 30 20.31 16.59 -26.35
C THR A 30 19.48 15.64 -25.48
N LEU A 31 20.12 14.80 -24.67
CA LEU A 31 19.43 13.77 -23.87
C LEU A 31 18.98 14.29 -22.52
N VAL A 32 19.78 15.14 -21.87
CA VAL A 32 19.45 15.68 -20.53
C VAL A 32 18.13 16.47 -20.50
N PRO A 33 17.77 17.35 -21.46
CA PRO A 33 16.48 18.04 -21.39
C PRO A 33 15.30 17.09 -21.52
N ILE A 34 15.42 16.04 -22.35
CA ILE A 34 14.38 15.01 -22.50
C ILE A 34 14.26 14.19 -21.21
N LEU A 35 15.38 13.76 -20.63
CA LEU A 35 15.41 13.00 -19.37
C LEU A 35 14.94 13.84 -18.16
N ARG A 36 15.18 15.16 -18.18
CA ARG A 36 14.63 16.09 -17.18
C ARG A 36 13.11 16.17 -17.24
N LEU A 37 12.51 16.07 -18.43
CA LEU A 37 11.06 16.03 -18.58
C LEU A 37 10.44 14.82 -17.87
N PHE A 38 11.16 13.69 -17.83
CA PHE A 38 10.74 12.47 -17.14
C PHE A 38 11.19 12.40 -15.66
N ASN A 39 11.65 13.51 -15.06
CA ASN A 39 12.18 13.55 -13.68
C ASN A 39 13.37 12.59 -13.42
N LEU A 40 14.08 12.14 -14.45
CA LEU A 40 15.16 11.15 -14.32
C LEU A 40 16.54 11.76 -14.04
N PHE A 41 16.69 13.09 -14.08
CA PHE A 41 17.94 13.81 -13.82
C PHE A 41 17.70 15.17 -13.15
N LEU A 42 17.18 15.14 -11.91
CA LEU A 42 17.04 16.35 -11.09
C LEU A 42 18.40 16.83 -10.59
N PRO A 43 18.65 18.15 -10.57
CA PRO A 43 19.87 18.69 -10.00
C PRO A 43 19.93 18.37 -8.48
N PRO A 44 21.14 18.17 -7.94
CA PRO A 44 21.36 17.71 -6.57
C PRO A 44 20.80 18.69 -5.53
N ASP A 45 20.85 20.01 -5.79
CA ASP A 45 20.28 21.02 -4.90
C ASP A 45 18.76 20.82 -4.72
N VAL A 46 18.04 20.55 -5.81
CA VAL A 46 16.59 20.28 -5.77
C VAL A 46 16.30 18.98 -5.01
N LEU A 47 17.17 17.99 -5.10
CA LEU A 47 17.03 16.74 -4.34
C LEU A 47 17.19 16.99 -2.83
N ILE A 48 18.19 17.78 -2.43
CA ILE A 48 18.41 18.15 -1.03
C ILE A 48 17.23 18.94 -0.49
N ASP A 49 16.75 19.93 -1.25
CA ASP A 49 15.58 20.72 -0.85
C ASP A 49 14.33 19.85 -0.71
N ARG A 50 14.18 18.85 -1.58
CA ARG A 50 13.08 17.87 -1.46
C ARG A 50 13.24 16.99 -0.22
N ILE A 51 14.46 16.54 0.08
CA ILE A 51 14.77 15.75 1.28
C ILE A 51 14.53 16.59 2.53
N SER A 52 14.94 17.86 2.56
CA SER A 52 14.72 18.73 3.72
C SER A 52 13.23 19.00 3.93
N ASN A 53 12.48 19.27 2.86
CA ASN A 53 11.03 19.45 2.93
C ASN A 53 10.32 18.17 3.43
N ILE A 54 10.69 16.99 2.91
CA ILE A 54 10.16 15.72 3.41
C ILE A 54 10.53 15.51 4.88
N THR A 55 11.76 15.85 5.27
CA THR A 55 12.26 15.73 6.65
C THR A 55 11.50 16.66 7.60
N GLU A 56 11.25 17.91 7.19
CA GLU A 56 10.42 18.87 7.94
C GLU A 56 8.99 18.36 8.09
N LYS A 57 8.40 17.84 7.00
CA LYS A 57 7.08 17.22 7.03
C LYS A 57 7.04 16.02 7.98
N ILE A 58 8.08 15.19 8.01
CA ILE A 58 8.20 14.08 8.98
C ILE A 58 8.25 14.63 10.41
N LYS A 59 9.07 15.65 10.68
CA LYS A 59 9.14 16.30 12.01
C LYS A 59 7.80 16.91 12.43
N GLU A 60 7.05 17.48 11.49
CA GLU A 60 5.70 18.01 11.75
C GLU A 60 4.72 16.88 12.07
N LEU A 61 4.72 15.81 11.29
CA LEU A 61 3.87 14.64 11.51
C LEU A 61 4.21 13.95 12.84
N GLN A 62 5.48 13.84 13.21
CA GLN A 62 5.91 13.28 14.50
C GLN A 62 5.36 14.05 15.72
N LYS A 63 5.05 15.34 15.59
CA LYS A 63 4.47 16.15 16.68
C LYS A 63 2.96 16.00 16.80
N LYS A 64 2.28 15.45 15.80
CA LYS A 64 0.82 15.27 15.82
C LYS A 64 0.46 14.12 16.75
N LYS A 65 -0.64 14.30 17.48
CA LYS A 65 -1.24 13.21 18.26
C LYS A 65 -2.10 12.38 17.32
N TYR A 66 -1.94 11.07 17.40
CA TYR A 66 -2.71 10.12 16.61
C TYR A 66 -3.52 9.22 17.54
N ASP A 67 -4.73 8.90 17.11
CA ASP A 67 -5.54 7.88 17.78
C ASP A 67 -4.95 6.51 17.48
N VAL A 68 -4.76 5.71 18.53
CA VAL A 68 -4.22 4.36 18.43
C VAL A 68 -5.32 3.42 17.95
N ALA A 69 -5.10 2.76 16.82
CA ALA A 69 -6.03 1.76 16.29
C ALA A 69 -5.83 0.39 16.94
N GLU A 70 -4.57 -0.04 17.08
CA GLU A 70 -4.18 -1.34 17.59
C GLU A 70 -3.00 -1.22 18.55
N VAL A 71 -2.95 -2.10 19.56
CA VAL A 71 -1.88 -2.16 20.54
C VAL A 71 -1.29 -3.56 20.54
N TYR A 72 0.02 -3.65 20.32
CA TYR A 72 0.76 -4.90 20.36
C TYR A 72 1.40 -5.06 21.73
N VAL A 73 1.11 -6.17 22.40
CA VAL A 73 1.62 -6.48 23.76
C VAL A 73 2.57 -7.67 23.67
N THR A 74 3.78 -7.49 24.18
CA THR A 74 4.80 -8.54 24.24
C THR A 74 4.86 -9.15 25.64
N PHE A 75 5.03 -10.48 25.71
CA PHE A 75 5.19 -11.22 26.96
C PHE A 75 6.61 -11.79 27.05
N GLU A 76 7.12 -11.96 28.27
CA GLU A 76 8.44 -12.59 28.48
C GLU A 76 8.43 -14.08 28.14
N THR A 77 7.29 -14.75 28.35
CA THR A 77 7.14 -16.18 28.09
C THR A 77 5.91 -16.46 27.23
N GLU A 78 6.03 -17.47 26.35
CA GLU A 78 4.93 -17.94 25.51
C GLU A 78 3.75 -18.47 26.35
N GLY A 79 4.05 -19.10 27.50
CA GLY A 79 3.03 -19.57 28.43
C GLY A 79 2.16 -18.44 28.98
N ALA A 80 2.77 -17.30 29.32
CA ALA A 80 2.03 -16.12 29.77
C ALA A 80 1.17 -15.52 28.64
N GLN A 81 1.68 -15.46 27.42
CA GLN A 81 0.93 -15.02 26.25
C GLN A 81 -0.32 -15.89 26.03
N ARG A 82 -0.17 -17.22 25.99
CA ARG A 82 -1.30 -18.14 25.77
C ARG A 82 -2.32 -18.08 26.91
N ALA A 83 -1.86 -17.96 28.15
CA ALA A 83 -2.74 -17.80 29.30
C ALA A 83 -3.54 -16.49 29.22
N ALA A 84 -2.89 -15.37 28.88
CA ALA A 84 -3.54 -14.08 28.69
C ALA A 84 -4.54 -14.12 27.51
N LEU A 85 -4.16 -14.69 26.38
CA LEU A 85 -5.04 -14.84 25.22
C LEU A 85 -6.27 -15.68 25.55
N THR A 86 -6.10 -16.78 26.27
CA THR A 86 -7.23 -17.62 26.69
C THR A 86 -8.14 -16.87 27.67
N ALA A 87 -7.57 -16.18 28.66
CA ALA A 87 -8.33 -15.44 29.66
C ALA A 87 -9.06 -14.22 29.10
N LEU A 88 -8.49 -13.54 28.10
CA LEU A 88 -9.03 -12.34 27.48
C LEU A 88 -9.79 -12.61 26.18
N SER A 89 -9.81 -13.86 25.71
CA SER A 89 -10.55 -14.23 24.50
C SER A 89 -12.04 -13.99 24.69
N THR A 90 -12.62 -13.19 23.80
CA THR A 90 -14.06 -12.95 23.75
C THR A 90 -14.58 -13.26 22.35
N SER A 91 -15.87 -13.60 22.26
CA SER A 91 -16.50 -13.83 20.95
C SER A 91 -16.45 -12.54 20.11
N ARG A 92 -16.03 -12.66 18.86
CA ARG A 92 -15.98 -11.55 17.89
C ARG A 92 -17.32 -10.82 17.76
N LEU A 93 -18.44 -11.54 17.89
CA LEU A 93 -19.77 -10.94 17.84
C LEU A 93 -20.02 -9.99 19.02
N ASN A 94 -19.53 -10.34 20.21
CA ASN A 94 -19.71 -9.49 21.39
C ASN A 94 -18.85 -8.23 21.30
N VAL A 95 -17.66 -8.34 20.71
CA VAL A 95 -16.81 -7.18 20.41
C VAL A 95 -17.49 -6.26 19.40
N LEU A 96 -17.98 -6.83 18.29
CA LEU A 96 -18.62 -6.07 17.21
C LEU A 96 -19.88 -5.33 17.69
N MET A 97 -20.70 -5.99 18.50
CA MET A 97 -21.93 -5.43 19.06
C MET A 97 -21.71 -4.67 20.38
N ASN A 98 -20.47 -4.62 20.88
CA ASN A 98 -20.07 -4.04 22.16
C ASN A 98 -21.01 -4.42 23.33
N LEU A 99 -21.31 -5.71 23.49
CA LEU A 99 -22.26 -6.20 24.50
C LEU A 99 -21.62 -6.29 25.89
N THR A 100 -21.54 -5.16 26.58
CA THR A 100 -20.94 -5.08 27.92
C THR A 100 -21.73 -5.83 29.00
N ASP A 101 -23.06 -5.90 28.87
CA ASP A 101 -23.93 -6.43 29.92
C ASP A 101 -23.85 -7.96 30.06
N LYS A 102 -23.39 -8.64 29.02
CA LYS A 102 -23.30 -10.11 28.97
C LYS A 102 -21.90 -10.63 29.29
N ILE A 103 -20.94 -9.74 29.54
CA ILE A 103 -19.52 -10.06 29.69
C ILE A 103 -19.06 -9.70 31.11
N PRO A 104 -18.17 -10.52 31.73
CA PRO A 104 -17.54 -10.18 32.99
C PRO A 104 -16.92 -8.76 32.98
N PRO A 105 -17.09 -7.96 34.05
CA PRO A 105 -16.57 -6.59 34.09
C PRO A 105 -15.03 -6.52 33.97
N SER A 106 -14.32 -7.61 34.26
CA SER A 106 -12.87 -7.71 34.09
C SER A 106 -12.39 -7.68 32.63
N LEU A 107 -13.28 -7.94 31.67
CA LEU A 107 -12.98 -7.95 30.24
C LEU A 107 -13.40 -6.65 29.53
N VAL A 108 -14.01 -5.72 30.26
CA VAL A 108 -14.46 -4.44 29.74
C VAL A 108 -13.43 -3.37 30.06
N PHE A 109 -12.87 -2.75 29.02
CA PHE A 109 -11.91 -1.67 29.16
C PHE A 109 -12.56 -0.35 28.74
N ASN A 110 -12.69 0.59 29.69
CA ASN A 110 -13.32 1.91 29.46
C ASN A 110 -14.69 1.83 28.77
N GLY A 111 -15.53 0.87 29.19
CA GLY A 111 -16.87 0.68 28.62
C GLY A 111 -16.90 0.03 27.23
N LYS A 112 -15.77 -0.51 26.76
CA LYS A 112 -15.66 -1.25 25.50
C LYS A 112 -15.10 -2.65 25.70
N VAL A 113 -15.61 -3.59 24.91
CA VAL A 113 -15.03 -4.92 24.79
C VAL A 113 -13.94 -4.85 23.72
N LEU A 114 -12.73 -5.28 24.05
CA LEU A 114 -11.59 -5.27 23.12
C LEU A 114 -11.46 -6.63 22.42
N LEU A 115 -11.09 -6.60 21.14
CA LEU A 115 -10.65 -7.80 20.44
C LEU A 115 -9.20 -8.08 20.85
N VAL A 116 -8.96 -9.22 21.48
CA VAL A 116 -7.62 -9.72 21.76
C VAL A 116 -7.41 -10.96 20.92
N GLU A 117 -6.46 -10.89 19.99
CA GLU A 117 -6.09 -12.00 19.13
C GLU A 117 -4.57 -12.09 18.99
N GLU A 118 -4.11 -13.25 18.54
CA GLU A 118 -2.69 -13.45 18.26
C GLU A 118 -2.29 -12.63 17.04
N PRO A 119 -1.25 -11.77 17.14
CA PRO A 119 -0.86 -10.94 16.02
C PRO A 119 -0.16 -11.78 14.95
N ALA A 120 -0.33 -11.38 13.69
CA ALA A 120 0.48 -11.92 12.59
C ALA A 120 1.95 -11.49 12.73
N GLU A 121 2.85 -12.18 12.01
CA GLU A 121 4.27 -11.83 11.99
C GLU A 121 4.47 -10.36 11.57
N PRO A 122 5.43 -9.61 12.17
CA PRO A 122 5.61 -8.19 11.88
C PRO A 122 5.80 -7.84 10.40
N ASN A 123 6.36 -8.78 9.63
CA ASN A 123 6.60 -8.62 8.19
C ASN A 123 5.36 -8.88 7.33
N SER A 124 4.35 -9.59 7.85
CA SER A 124 3.10 -9.85 7.12
C SER A 124 2.03 -8.78 7.37
N VAL A 125 2.19 -7.98 8.44
CA VAL A 125 1.26 -6.89 8.78
C VAL A 125 1.40 -5.72 7.81
N ARG A 126 0.27 -5.30 7.21
CA ARG A 126 0.22 -4.12 6.33
C ARG A 126 -0.08 -2.86 7.14
N TRP A 127 0.97 -2.23 7.65
CA TRP A 127 0.88 -1.05 8.54
C TRP A 127 0.02 0.11 8.02
N LEU A 128 -0.04 0.31 6.69
CA LEU A 128 -0.84 1.36 6.06
C LEU A 128 -2.36 1.10 6.11
N ASP A 129 -2.76 -0.17 6.26
CA ASP A 129 -4.16 -0.62 6.20
C ASP A 129 -4.73 -0.99 7.58
N ILE A 130 -3.94 -0.83 8.65
CA ILE A 130 -4.35 -1.11 10.04
C ILE A 130 -5.59 -0.30 10.44
N TYR A 131 -5.66 0.97 10.02
CA TYR A 131 -6.77 1.85 10.37
C TYR A 131 -8.08 1.54 9.61
N ALA A 132 -8.04 0.67 8.60
CA ALA A 132 -9.21 0.39 7.77
C ALA A 132 -10.27 -0.40 8.56
N GLY A 133 -11.39 0.25 8.89
CA GLY A 133 -12.52 -0.40 9.54
C GLY A 133 -13.09 -1.55 8.70
N PHE A 134 -13.60 -2.58 9.38
CA PHE A 134 -14.15 -3.79 8.76
C PHE A 134 -15.20 -3.50 7.67
N VAL A 135 -16.10 -2.55 7.93
CA VAL A 135 -17.15 -2.15 6.96
C VAL A 135 -16.55 -1.57 5.68
N ARG A 136 -15.53 -0.72 5.81
CA ARG A 136 -14.84 -0.13 4.66
C ARG A 136 -14.17 -1.21 3.83
N ARG A 137 -13.53 -2.19 4.48
CA ARG A 137 -12.92 -3.35 3.80
C ARG A 137 -13.99 -4.08 2.98
N ILE A 138 -15.09 -4.51 3.60
CA ILE A 138 -16.19 -5.20 2.90
C ILE A 138 -16.71 -4.40 1.71
N ILE A 139 -16.93 -3.09 1.87
CA ILE A 139 -17.40 -2.23 0.77
C ILE A 139 -16.38 -2.23 -0.38
N GLN A 140 -15.08 -2.12 -0.07
CA GLN A 140 -14.03 -2.17 -1.09
C GLN A 140 -14.01 -3.53 -1.80
N GLN A 141 -14.07 -4.65 -1.07
CA GLN A 141 -14.10 -5.98 -1.68
C GLN A 141 -15.35 -6.17 -2.56
N THR A 142 -16.48 -5.61 -2.14
CA THR A 142 -17.74 -5.68 -2.91
C THR A 142 -17.63 -4.87 -4.20
N ILE A 143 -16.99 -3.69 -4.15
CA ILE A 143 -16.74 -2.86 -5.33
C ILE A 143 -15.76 -3.56 -6.28
N THR A 144 -14.65 -4.10 -5.78
CA THR A 144 -13.67 -4.82 -6.62
C THR A 144 -14.30 -6.06 -7.25
N LEU A 145 -15.09 -6.82 -6.49
CA LEU A 145 -15.88 -7.95 -7.02
C LEU A 145 -16.88 -7.50 -8.10
N PHE A 146 -17.61 -6.41 -7.88
CA PHE A 146 -18.56 -5.92 -8.87
C PHE A 146 -17.86 -5.50 -10.17
N VAL A 147 -16.74 -4.77 -10.06
CA VAL A 147 -15.94 -4.34 -11.21
C VAL A 147 -15.35 -5.54 -11.96
N THR A 148 -14.84 -6.55 -11.26
CA THR A 148 -14.26 -7.75 -11.90
C THR A 148 -15.33 -8.53 -12.66
N VAL A 149 -16.52 -8.72 -12.08
CA VAL A 149 -17.66 -9.36 -12.74
C VAL A 149 -18.07 -8.58 -13.99
N LEU A 150 -18.21 -7.25 -13.88
CA LEU A 150 -18.58 -6.40 -15.02
C LEU A 150 -17.55 -6.49 -16.15
N LEU A 151 -16.27 -6.57 -15.81
CA LEU A 151 -15.18 -6.69 -16.77
C LEU A 151 -15.23 -8.03 -17.50
N ILE A 152 -15.43 -9.14 -16.78
CA ILE A 152 -15.55 -10.49 -17.37
C ILE A 152 -16.79 -10.58 -18.27
N VAL A 153 -17.95 -10.13 -17.79
CA VAL A 153 -19.20 -10.14 -18.56
C VAL A 153 -19.07 -9.24 -19.79
N GLY A 154 -18.50 -8.05 -19.64
CA GLY A 154 -18.25 -7.11 -20.74
C GLY A 154 -17.31 -7.68 -21.80
N ALA A 155 -16.22 -8.33 -21.39
CA ALA A 155 -15.31 -9.00 -22.31
C ALA A 155 -16.00 -10.15 -23.05
N GLY A 156 -16.78 -10.99 -22.35
CA GLY A 156 -17.55 -12.07 -22.96
C GLY A 156 -18.61 -11.56 -23.96
N TYR A 157 -19.30 -10.47 -23.62
CA TYR A 157 -20.26 -9.81 -24.50
C TYR A 157 -19.60 -9.26 -25.77
N LEU A 158 -18.45 -8.58 -25.63
CA LEU A 158 -17.68 -8.06 -26.77
C LEU A 158 -17.17 -9.18 -27.69
N VAL A 159 -16.68 -10.28 -27.11
CA VAL A 159 -16.25 -11.46 -27.87
C VAL A 159 -17.43 -12.09 -28.61
N SER A 160 -18.60 -12.16 -27.98
CA SER A 160 -19.84 -12.68 -28.60
C SER A 160 -20.25 -11.85 -29.81
N ILE A 161 -20.30 -10.52 -29.67
CA ILE A 161 -20.59 -9.59 -30.78
C ILE A 161 -19.56 -9.70 -31.90
N CYS A 162 -18.26 -9.78 -31.54
CA CYS A 162 -17.19 -9.92 -32.52
C CYS A 162 -17.36 -11.20 -33.34
N ARG A 163 -17.72 -12.31 -32.67
CA ARG A 163 -17.96 -13.60 -33.31
C ARG A 163 -19.16 -13.56 -34.27
N THR A 164 -20.26 -12.90 -33.91
CA THR A 164 -21.45 -12.84 -34.78
C THR A 164 -21.24 -11.93 -35.99
N ASN A 165 -20.51 -10.82 -35.84
CA ASN A 165 -20.36 -9.83 -36.90
C ASN A 165 -19.17 -10.07 -37.83
N PHE A 166 -18.03 -10.49 -37.28
CA PHE A 166 -16.76 -10.63 -38.01
C PHE A 166 -16.30 -12.09 -38.14
N GLY A 167 -17.01 -13.02 -37.50
CA GLY A 167 -16.69 -14.45 -37.53
C GLY A 167 -15.60 -14.86 -36.53
N ALA A 168 -15.29 -16.16 -36.53
CA ALA A 168 -14.42 -16.75 -35.53
C ALA A 168 -12.96 -16.25 -35.60
N GLN A 169 -12.50 -15.84 -36.79
CA GLN A 169 -11.11 -15.42 -37.03
C GLN A 169 -10.68 -14.22 -36.18
N PHE A 170 -11.58 -13.27 -35.92
CA PHE A 170 -11.28 -12.08 -35.11
C PHE A 170 -11.57 -12.30 -33.62
N SER A 171 -12.52 -13.18 -33.27
CA SER A 171 -12.88 -13.46 -31.88
C SER A 171 -11.77 -14.15 -31.07
N GLY A 172 -10.94 -14.99 -31.73
CA GLY A 172 -9.82 -15.69 -31.10
C GLY A 172 -8.76 -14.74 -30.53
N PRO A 173 -8.12 -13.91 -31.37
CA PRO A 173 -7.14 -12.91 -30.91
C PRO A 173 -7.70 -11.96 -29.84
N LEU A 174 -8.95 -11.52 -30.00
CA LEU A 174 -9.60 -10.64 -29.02
C LEU A 174 -9.73 -11.31 -27.64
N THR A 175 -10.07 -12.61 -27.62
CA THR A 175 -10.12 -13.39 -26.38
C THR A 175 -8.74 -13.49 -25.72
N THR A 176 -7.68 -13.70 -26.51
CA THR A 176 -6.30 -13.72 -25.99
C THR A 176 -5.88 -12.38 -25.38
N VAL A 177 -6.26 -11.26 -26.03
CA VAL A 177 -5.99 -9.92 -25.51
C VAL A 177 -6.70 -9.71 -24.17
N PHE A 178 -7.98 -10.04 -24.05
CA PHE A 178 -8.69 -9.95 -22.78
C PHE A 178 -8.08 -10.87 -21.71
N ASN A 179 -7.81 -12.14 -22.01
CA ASN A 179 -7.19 -13.04 -21.04
C ASN A 179 -5.81 -12.56 -20.54
N THR A 180 -5.11 -11.72 -21.31
CA THR A 180 -3.84 -11.12 -20.91
C THR A 180 -4.04 -9.83 -20.09
N LEU A 181 -4.98 -8.98 -20.51
CA LEU A 181 -5.22 -7.67 -19.88
C LEU A 181 -6.00 -7.76 -18.57
N ILE A 182 -7.00 -8.65 -18.50
CA ILE A 182 -7.87 -8.77 -17.32
C ILE A 182 -7.06 -9.02 -16.05
N PRO A 183 -6.13 -10.01 -15.98
CA PRO A 183 -5.34 -10.21 -14.77
C PRO A 183 -4.49 -9.00 -14.37
N GLN A 184 -4.00 -8.21 -15.33
CA GLN A 184 -3.24 -6.99 -15.03
C GLN A 184 -4.13 -5.90 -14.44
N LEU A 185 -5.35 -5.72 -14.97
CA LEU A 185 -6.33 -4.79 -14.43
C LEU A 185 -6.82 -5.21 -13.05
N VAL A 186 -7.07 -6.51 -12.84
CA VAL A 186 -7.44 -7.03 -11.51
C VAL A 186 -6.32 -6.83 -10.50
N LYS A 187 -5.05 -7.06 -10.87
CA LYS A 187 -3.91 -6.74 -10.00
C LYS A 187 -3.85 -5.25 -9.63
N LEU A 188 -4.13 -4.36 -10.58
CA LEU A 188 -4.18 -2.93 -10.31
C LEU A 188 -5.32 -2.59 -9.33
N LEU A 189 -6.50 -3.20 -9.50
CA LEU A 189 -7.63 -3.03 -8.60
C LEU A 189 -7.33 -3.55 -7.19
N MET A 190 -6.65 -4.69 -7.06
CA MET A 190 -6.24 -5.25 -5.77
C MET A 190 -5.25 -4.34 -5.02
N LEU A 191 -4.47 -3.50 -5.70
CA LEU A 191 -3.62 -2.50 -5.03
C LEU A 191 -4.43 -1.41 -4.32
N MET A 192 -5.68 -1.18 -4.74
CA MET A 192 -6.60 -0.24 -4.09
C MET A 192 -7.39 -0.88 -2.94
N GLU A 193 -7.38 -2.21 -2.84
CA GLU A 193 -8.06 -2.95 -1.79
C GLU A 193 -7.20 -3.02 -0.53
N GLN A 194 -7.84 -2.77 0.62
CA GLN A 194 -7.18 -2.79 1.91
C GLN A 194 -7.25 -4.18 2.51
N HIS A 195 -6.09 -4.75 2.82
CA HIS A 195 -5.98 -6.05 3.46
C HIS A 195 -5.17 -5.90 4.76
N PRO A 196 -5.58 -6.51 5.88
CA PRO A 196 -4.80 -6.44 7.12
C PRO A 196 -3.44 -7.13 7.00
N GLU A 197 -3.38 -8.19 6.20
CA GLU A 197 -2.22 -9.05 6.04
C GLU A 197 -1.85 -9.20 4.56
N GLU A 198 -0.55 -9.32 4.27
CA GLU A 198 -0.06 -9.63 2.93
C GLU A 198 -0.51 -11.02 2.46
N GLY A 199 -0.62 -11.99 3.39
CA GLY A 199 -1.13 -13.33 3.07
C GLY A 199 -2.57 -13.31 2.57
N ALA A 200 -3.44 -12.54 3.24
CA ALA A 200 -4.83 -12.36 2.82
C ALA A 200 -4.93 -11.69 1.44
N ARG A 201 -4.03 -10.75 1.12
CA ARG A 201 -3.96 -10.13 -0.22
C ARG A 201 -3.55 -11.13 -1.31
N GLN A 202 -2.66 -12.07 -1.01
CA GLN A 202 -2.21 -13.08 -1.97
C GLN A 202 -3.24 -14.18 -2.23
N GLN A 203 -4.11 -14.44 -1.25
CA GLN A 203 -5.20 -15.43 -1.37
C GLN A 203 -6.43 -14.89 -2.10
N SER A 204 -6.62 -13.57 -2.12
CA SER A 204 -7.73 -12.89 -2.78
C SER A 204 -7.51 -12.71 -4.28
#